data_AF-A0A9D6LRP9-F1
#
_entry.id   AF-A0A9D6LRP9-F1
#
_cell.length_a   1.000
_cell.length_b   1.000
_cell.length_c   1.000
_cell.angle_alpha   90.00
_cell.angle_beta   90.00
_cell.angle_gamma   90.00
#
_symmetry.space_group_name_H-M   'P 1'
#
loop_
_entity.id
_entity.type
_entity.pdbx_description
1 polymer ?
#
loop_
_entity_poly.entity_id
_entity_poly.type
_entity_poly.pdbx_seq_one_letter_code
_entity_poly.pdbx_strand_id
1 'polypeptide(L)'
;YSEKHPPQPKSDIKTEKVISVAEDQFKGIQITRPTGDPLVLAKGEDGKWKIAQPKAYKADESSVNSMVSSLASLNADQVVAEKNTDWKTYGLESPRLNVAVSLKDGKQIKLALGDDAPTSSGIYARLEGDARLFTLPSYVKSSLDKTVNDLRDKRILPFDSEKTSRVTVTTKERALEFGKAGSAWQIVKPRPLRADNFAVDDLVRSVRDANFDSVLDESEKPPAKYSFSSPFAVFEAVDASGAHTLTIAKDAKDNTYYAKTTAMPGLYKITSTVAEGLNKKLDDLRNKKLFDFGWSDPQKLEVRDGDLRMTIEKKKGDKGADKWLRTDAGNKELPSDKVQSLIDNLRNLSAKSFPADEASAQAKYGMNKPVAEAKVTSDDGKRVERVLIAAGPESKYYAARENEPATYEIEKSSY
;
A
#
# COMPACT_ATOMS: atom_id res chain seq x y z
N TYR A 1 41.42 23.84 -33.63
CA TYR A 1 40.21 24.49 -34.11
C TYR A 1 39.27 24.69 -32.93
N SER A 2 39.26 25.91 -32.40
CA SER A 2 38.24 26.41 -31.49
C SER A 2 36.97 26.74 -32.29
N GLU A 3 35.85 26.88 -31.58
CA GLU A 3 34.57 27.47 -32.00
C GLU A 3 33.63 26.57 -32.83
N LYS A 4 32.32 26.47 -32.60
CA LYS A 4 31.36 27.20 -31.74
C LYS A 4 30.11 26.32 -31.70
N HIS A 5 29.66 25.90 -30.51
CA HIS A 5 28.23 25.54 -30.38
C HIS A 5 27.43 26.83 -30.60
N PRO A 6 26.36 26.82 -31.41
CA PRO A 6 25.49 27.99 -31.50
C PRO A 6 24.94 28.28 -30.11
N PRO A 7 24.89 29.56 -29.68
CA PRO A 7 24.29 29.91 -28.40
C PRO A 7 22.84 29.40 -28.42
N GLN A 8 22.47 28.59 -27.43
CA GLN A 8 21.05 28.32 -27.18
C GLN A 8 20.36 29.68 -27.03
N PRO A 9 19.23 29.93 -27.72
CA PRO A 9 18.49 31.16 -27.50
C PRO A 9 18.15 31.22 -26.01
N LYS A 10 18.68 32.23 -25.32
CA LYS A 10 18.15 32.63 -24.03
C LYS A 10 16.73 33.08 -24.32
N SER A 11 15.76 32.21 -24.05
CA SER A 11 14.38 32.61 -24.00
C SER A 11 14.24 33.48 -22.75
N ASP A 12 14.52 34.78 -22.88
CA ASP A 12 14.06 35.80 -21.94
C ASP A 12 12.53 35.89 -22.07
N ILE A 13 11.83 34.80 -21.72
CA ILE A 13 10.40 34.85 -21.47
C ILE A 13 10.29 35.61 -20.16
N LYS A 14 10.00 36.92 -20.25
CA LYS A 14 9.53 37.68 -19.11
C LYS A 14 8.22 37.02 -18.64
N THR A 15 8.31 36.15 -17.65
CA THR A 15 7.15 35.63 -16.94
C THR A 15 6.63 36.74 -16.04
N GLU A 16 5.45 37.28 -16.35
CA GLU A 16 4.83 38.31 -15.54
C GLU A 16 4.24 37.68 -14.28
N LYS A 17 4.79 38.02 -13.11
CA LYS A 17 4.33 37.48 -11.82
C LYS A 17 2.98 38.08 -11.46
N VAL A 18 1.99 37.22 -11.19
CA VAL A 18 0.66 37.61 -10.70
C VAL A 18 0.59 37.48 -9.17
N ILE A 19 1.09 36.36 -8.62
CA ILE A 19 1.21 36.15 -7.17
C ILE A 19 2.63 35.67 -6.88
N SER A 20 3.25 36.23 -5.84
CA SER A 20 4.55 35.80 -5.33
C SER A 20 4.50 35.80 -3.81
N VAL A 21 4.13 34.68 -3.22
CA VAL A 21 4.01 34.49 -1.77
C VAL A 21 4.66 33.17 -1.39
N ALA A 22 5.43 33.14 -0.30
CA ALA A 22 5.99 31.89 0.19
C ALA A 22 4.88 30.93 0.65
N GLU A 23 4.98 29.65 0.28
CA GLU A 23 3.94 28.63 0.56
C GLU A 23 3.61 28.51 2.05
N ASP A 24 4.59 28.74 2.91
CA ASP A 24 4.41 28.68 4.36
C ASP A 24 3.55 29.82 4.92
N GLN A 25 3.30 30.88 4.15
CA GLN A 25 2.42 31.99 4.53
C GLN A 25 0.94 31.69 4.31
N PHE A 26 0.60 30.64 3.55
CA PHE A 26 -0.78 30.27 3.28
C PHE A 26 -1.45 29.73 4.55
N LYS A 27 -2.59 30.34 4.91
CA LYS A 27 -3.43 29.94 6.05
C LYS A 27 -4.80 29.41 5.62
N GLY A 28 -5.34 29.91 4.51
CA GLY A 28 -6.62 29.48 3.97
C GLY A 28 -6.76 29.73 2.49
N ILE A 29 -7.60 28.94 1.82
CA ILE A 29 -7.98 29.12 0.43
C ILE A 29 -9.50 28.92 0.34
N GLN A 30 -10.22 29.89 -0.18
CA GLN A 30 -11.63 29.77 -0.47
C GLN A 30 -11.85 29.82 -1.99
N ILE A 31 -12.59 28.85 -2.51
CA ILE A 31 -12.99 28.76 -3.92
C ILE A 31 -14.50 28.89 -3.99
N THR A 32 -14.98 29.89 -4.72
CA THR A 32 -16.41 30.15 -4.94
C THR A 32 -16.72 30.08 -6.43
N ARG A 33 -17.80 29.38 -6.75
CA ARG A 33 -18.35 29.25 -8.12
C ARG A 33 -19.70 29.98 -8.19
N PRO A 34 -20.23 30.29 -9.39
CA PRO A 34 -21.54 30.91 -9.53
C PRO A 34 -22.69 30.14 -8.87
N THR A 35 -22.55 28.81 -8.77
CA THR A 35 -23.52 27.91 -8.14
C THR A 35 -22.82 26.96 -7.18
N GLY A 36 -23.58 26.50 -6.17
CA GLY A 36 -23.10 25.59 -5.14
C GLY A 36 -22.44 26.30 -3.97
N ASP A 37 -22.11 25.52 -2.94
CA ASP A 37 -21.49 26.02 -1.73
C ASP A 37 -20.00 26.34 -1.95
N PRO A 38 -19.44 27.31 -1.21
CA PRO A 38 -18.01 27.58 -1.22
C PRO A 38 -17.21 26.37 -0.71
N LEU A 39 -16.09 26.12 -1.37
CA LEU A 39 -15.06 25.22 -0.87
C LEU A 39 -14.07 26.05 -0.05
N VAL A 40 -13.93 25.75 1.24
CA VAL A 40 -12.99 26.44 2.12
C VAL A 40 -11.96 25.45 2.65
N LEU A 41 -10.69 25.70 2.34
CA LEU A 41 -9.53 25.03 2.91
C LEU A 41 -8.94 25.89 4.02
N ALA A 42 -8.63 25.28 5.16
CA ALA A 42 -7.98 25.94 6.27
C ALA A 42 -6.83 25.10 6.80
N LYS A 43 -5.71 25.76 7.12
CA LYS A 43 -4.57 25.12 7.77
C LYS A 43 -4.78 25.13 9.28
N GLY A 44 -4.82 23.94 9.88
CA GLY A 44 -5.01 23.75 11.31
C GLY A 44 -3.76 24.08 12.13
N GLU A 45 -3.92 24.12 13.46
CA GLU A 45 -2.81 24.33 14.40
C GLU A 45 -1.78 23.19 14.38
N ASP A 46 -2.23 21.99 13.99
CA ASP A 46 -1.40 20.81 13.69
C ASP A 46 -0.58 20.95 12.39
N GLY A 47 -0.71 22.08 11.69
CA GLY A 47 -0.04 22.35 10.42
C GLY A 47 -0.66 21.65 9.22
N LYS A 48 -1.77 20.90 9.40
CA LYS A 48 -2.43 20.12 8.34
C LYS A 48 -3.59 20.87 7.71
N TRP A 49 -3.82 20.62 6.44
CA TRP A 49 -4.97 21.16 5.72
C TRP A 49 -6.25 20.40 6.05
N LYS A 50 -7.35 21.14 6.14
CA LYS A 50 -8.70 20.61 6.36
C LYS A 50 -9.66 21.32 5.40
N ILE A 51 -10.67 20.61 4.95
CA ILE A 51 -11.82 21.21 4.29
C ILE A 51 -12.78 21.65 5.40
N ALA A 52 -13.04 22.95 5.50
CA ALA A 52 -13.95 23.54 6.49
C ALA A 52 -15.38 23.70 5.94
N GLN A 53 -15.52 23.94 4.63
CA GLN A 53 -16.81 24.07 3.95
C GLN A 53 -16.80 23.31 2.61
N PRO A 54 -17.96 22.77 2.17
CA PRO A 54 -19.30 22.88 2.77
C PRO A 54 -19.50 22.03 4.04
N LYS A 55 -18.61 21.07 4.29
CA LYS A 55 -18.61 20.24 5.49
C LYS A 55 -17.17 19.94 5.90
N ALA A 56 -16.97 19.65 7.17
CA ALA A 56 -15.67 19.33 7.73
C ALA A 56 -15.15 17.98 7.19
N TYR A 57 -14.03 18.01 6.47
CA TYR A 57 -13.30 16.81 6.04
C TYR A 57 -11.80 16.95 6.27
N LYS A 58 -11.13 15.81 6.47
CA LYS A 58 -9.67 15.74 6.29
C LYS A 58 -9.35 16.03 4.83
N ALA A 59 -8.35 16.87 4.60
CA ALA A 59 -7.88 17.13 3.24
C ALA A 59 -6.80 16.11 2.84
N ASP A 60 -6.72 15.85 1.55
CA ASP A 60 -5.56 15.22 0.93
C ASP A 60 -4.44 16.26 0.85
N GLU A 61 -3.43 16.09 1.71
CA GLU A 61 -2.31 17.02 1.82
C GLU A 61 -1.58 17.21 0.48
N SER A 62 -1.42 16.15 -0.29
CA SER A 62 -0.68 16.21 -1.56
C SER A 62 -1.41 17.07 -2.61
N SER A 63 -2.73 16.91 -2.70
CA SER A 63 -3.59 17.64 -3.62
C SER A 63 -3.70 19.11 -3.21
N VAL A 64 -3.86 19.39 -1.92
CA VAL A 64 -3.92 20.77 -1.43
C VAL A 64 -2.57 21.47 -1.57
N ASN A 65 -1.46 20.82 -1.24
CA ASN A 65 -0.14 21.44 -1.39
C ASN A 65 0.19 21.71 -2.86
N SER A 66 -0.23 20.85 -3.79
CA SER A 66 -0.11 21.13 -5.23
C SER A 66 -0.87 22.40 -5.66
N MET A 67 -2.05 22.63 -5.08
CA MET A 67 -2.82 23.87 -5.27
C MET A 67 -2.11 25.08 -4.65
N VAL A 68 -1.55 24.94 -3.45
CA VAL A 68 -0.76 25.99 -2.78
C VAL A 68 0.45 26.37 -3.63
N SER A 69 1.23 25.42 -4.11
CA SER A 69 2.39 25.69 -4.97
C SER A 69 1.99 26.40 -6.27
N SER A 70 0.85 26.01 -6.87
CA SER A 70 0.32 26.67 -8.08
C SER A 70 -0.03 28.14 -7.82
N LEU A 71 -0.52 28.48 -6.63
CA LEU A 71 -0.87 29.85 -6.23
C LEU A 71 0.33 30.67 -5.75
N ALA A 72 1.28 30.03 -5.05
CA ALA A 72 2.44 30.68 -4.44
C ALA A 72 3.35 31.36 -5.45
N SER A 73 3.52 30.73 -6.62
CA SER A 73 4.35 31.22 -7.72
C SER A 73 3.56 31.41 -9.01
N LEU A 74 2.38 32.04 -8.92
CA LEU A 74 1.50 32.23 -10.05
C LEU A 74 2.08 33.25 -11.04
N ASN A 75 2.32 32.81 -12.27
CA ASN A 75 2.71 33.66 -13.39
C ASN A 75 1.58 33.73 -14.42
N ALA A 76 1.42 34.89 -15.05
CA ALA A 76 0.59 35.01 -16.24
C ALA A 76 1.28 34.31 -17.41
N ASP A 77 0.46 33.69 -18.25
CA ASP A 77 0.88 33.24 -19.58
C ASP A 77 1.06 34.45 -20.50
N GLN A 78 0.08 35.36 -20.48
CA GLN A 78 0.13 36.62 -21.21
C GLN A 78 -0.57 37.75 -20.44
N VAL A 79 -0.06 38.98 -20.59
CA VAL A 79 -0.82 40.20 -20.28
C VAL A 79 -1.60 40.60 -21.53
N VAL A 80 -2.92 40.48 -21.48
CA VAL A 80 -3.82 40.76 -22.61
C VAL A 80 -4.08 42.26 -22.75
N ALA A 81 -4.19 42.95 -21.61
CA ALA A 81 -4.34 44.40 -21.57
C ALA A 81 -3.73 44.96 -20.28
N GLU A 82 -2.98 46.07 -20.39
CA GLU A 82 -2.37 46.74 -19.23
C GLU A 82 -3.40 47.49 -18.35
N LYS A 83 -4.54 47.85 -18.94
CA LYS A 83 -5.65 48.51 -18.24
C LYS A 83 -6.97 48.12 -18.91
N ASN A 84 -7.63 47.10 -18.39
CA ASN A 84 -8.92 46.66 -18.89
C ASN A 84 -10.08 47.33 -18.15
N THR A 85 -11.11 47.73 -18.89
CA THR A 85 -12.36 48.27 -18.34
C THR A 85 -13.58 47.45 -18.70
N ASP A 86 -13.46 46.56 -19.70
CA ASP A 86 -14.54 45.67 -20.12
C ASP A 86 -14.29 44.27 -19.56
N TRP A 87 -14.76 44.02 -18.33
CA TRP A 87 -14.63 42.71 -17.68
C TRP A 87 -15.69 41.72 -18.15
N LYS A 88 -16.80 42.21 -18.72
CA LYS A 88 -17.93 41.39 -19.15
C LYS A 88 -17.57 40.53 -20.36
N THR A 89 -16.87 41.09 -21.34
CA THR A 89 -16.41 40.37 -22.54
C THR A 89 -15.53 39.16 -22.24
N TYR A 90 -14.86 39.14 -21.08
CA TYR A 90 -13.98 38.06 -20.67
C TYR A 90 -14.57 37.17 -19.56
N GLY A 91 -15.87 37.31 -19.27
CA GLY A 91 -16.53 36.54 -18.21
C GLY A 91 -16.05 36.89 -16.79
N LEU A 92 -15.42 38.04 -16.59
CA LEU A 92 -14.87 38.48 -15.30
C LEU A 92 -15.80 39.44 -14.53
N GLU A 93 -16.93 39.84 -15.10
CA GLU A 93 -18.03 40.49 -14.37
C GLU A 93 -18.79 39.48 -13.49
N SER A 94 -18.97 38.25 -14.01
CA SER A 94 -19.50 37.09 -13.28
C SER A 94 -18.53 35.92 -13.41
N PRO A 95 -17.42 35.94 -12.65
CA PRO A 95 -16.34 34.95 -12.79
C PRO A 95 -16.83 33.51 -12.59
N ARG A 96 -16.27 32.59 -13.38
CA ARG A 96 -16.52 31.15 -13.24
C ARG A 96 -15.94 30.59 -11.94
N LEU A 97 -14.82 31.17 -11.49
CA LEU A 97 -14.17 30.83 -10.24
C LEU A 97 -13.63 32.09 -9.57
N ASN A 98 -13.90 32.25 -8.28
CA ASN A 98 -13.25 33.24 -7.43
C ASN A 98 -12.41 32.49 -6.40
N VAL A 99 -11.12 32.83 -6.31
CA VAL A 99 -10.18 32.25 -5.37
C VAL A 99 -9.72 33.35 -4.41
N ALA A 100 -9.94 33.13 -3.11
CA ALA A 100 -9.48 34.01 -2.05
C ALA A 100 -8.47 33.29 -1.17
N VAL A 101 -7.22 33.74 -1.19
CA VAL A 101 -6.13 33.22 -0.37
C VAL A 101 -6.00 34.08 0.88
N SER A 102 -6.05 33.45 2.06
CA SER A 102 -5.80 34.09 3.34
C SER A 102 -4.39 33.77 3.81
N LEU A 103 -3.62 34.80 4.14
CA LEU A 103 -2.24 34.68 4.61
C LEU A 103 -2.13 34.77 6.14
N LYS A 104 -1.00 34.32 6.68
CA LYS A 104 -0.70 34.38 8.12
C LYS A 104 -0.69 35.80 8.68
N ASP A 105 -0.28 36.78 7.88
CA ASP A 105 -0.25 38.20 8.26
C ASP A 105 -1.64 38.89 8.20
N GLY A 106 -2.69 38.14 7.88
CA GLY A 106 -4.07 38.63 7.78
C GLY A 106 -4.42 39.25 6.43
N LYS A 107 -3.49 39.35 5.49
CA LYS A 107 -3.79 39.81 4.12
C LYS A 107 -4.60 38.77 3.36
N GLN A 108 -5.42 39.27 2.43
CA GLN A 108 -6.20 38.46 1.51
C GLN A 108 -5.81 38.79 0.08
N ILE A 109 -5.55 37.76 -0.72
CA ILE A 109 -5.32 37.88 -2.17
C ILE A 109 -6.55 37.29 -2.86
N LYS A 110 -7.19 38.07 -3.75
CA LYS A 110 -8.37 37.62 -4.50
C LYS A 110 -8.07 37.58 -5.99
N LEU A 111 -8.31 36.41 -6.58
CA LEU A 111 -8.09 36.11 -7.98
C LEU A 111 -9.42 35.65 -8.60
N ALA A 112 -9.86 36.33 -9.64
CA ALA A 112 -11.05 35.98 -10.42
C ALA A 112 -10.63 35.31 -11.73
N LEU A 113 -11.28 34.21 -12.10
CA LEU A 113 -11.09 33.47 -13.35
C LEU A 113 -12.40 33.51 -14.15
N GLY A 114 -12.31 34.00 -15.39
CA GLY A 114 -13.43 34.22 -16.29
C GLY A 114 -13.58 33.11 -17.33
N ASP A 115 -13.76 33.50 -18.59
CA ASP A 115 -13.89 32.57 -19.71
C ASP A 115 -12.55 32.02 -20.20
N ASP A 116 -12.63 30.91 -20.95
CA ASP A 116 -11.47 30.30 -21.60
C ASP A 116 -10.94 31.19 -22.73
N ALA A 117 -9.61 31.30 -22.82
CA ALA A 117 -8.94 32.08 -23.86
C ALA A 117 -9.01 31.33 -25.22
N PRO A 118 -9.25 32.02 -26.36
CA PRO A 118 -9.46 31.35 -27.65
C PRO A 118 -8.24 30.63 -28.25
N THR A 119 -7.01 31.10 -27.96
CA THR A 119 -5.81 30.74 -28.74
C THR A 119 -4.69 30.09 -27.93
N SER A 120 -4.85 29.90 -26.63
CA SER A 120 -3.98 29.06 -25.82
C SER A 120 -4.86 28.36 -24.80
N SER A 121 -4.48 27.15 -24.38
CA SER A 121 -5.14 26.41 -23.32
C SER A 121 -5.01 27.16 -21.98
N GLY A 122 -5.73 28.27 -21.82
CA GLY A 122 -5.60 29.21 -20.70
C GLY A 122 -6.92 29.89 -20.40
N ILE A 123 -6.96 30.63 -19.30
CA ILE A 123 -8.18 31.26 -18.77
C ILE A 123 -7.93 32.75 -18.49
N TYR A 124 -8.90 33.61 -18.82
CA TYR A 124 -8.80 35.02 -18.45
C TYR A 124 -8.85 35.17 -16.94
N ALA A 125 -7.99 36.03 -16.39
CA ALA A 125 -7.91 36.26 -14.96
C ALA A 125 -7.69 37.72 -14.59
N ARG A 126 -8.16 38.08 -13.39
CA ARG A 126 -7.92 39.38 -12.76
C ARG A 126 -7.55 39.21 -11.30
N LEU A 127 -6.50 39.92 -10.88
CA LEU A 127 -6.14 40.08 -9.47
C LEU A 127 -6.85 41.31 -8.89
N GLU A 128 -7.45 41.21 -7.71
CA GLU A 128 -8.09 42.35 -7.05
C GLU A 128 -7.08 43.49 -6.80
N GLY A 129 -7.44 44.70 -7.21
CA GLY A 129 -6.56 45.87 -7.15
C GLY A 129 -5.62 46.05 -8.34
N ASP A 130 -5.54 45.08 -9.25
CA ASP A 130 -4.78 45.18 -10.50
C ASP A 130 -5.72 45.46 -11.69
N ALA A 131 -5.40 46.48 -12.48
CA ALA A 131 -6.19 46.88 -13.66
C ALA A 131 -5.87 46.03 -14.90
N ARG A 132 -4.81 45.21 -14.85
CA ARG A 132 -4.38 44.36 -15.95
C ARG A 132 -5.30 43.17 -16.13
N LEU A 133 -5.46 42.75 -17.39
CA LEU A 133 -6.11 41.50 -17.77
C LEU A 133 -5.04 40.48 -18.13
N PHE A 134 -5.07 39.32 -17.50
CA PHE A 134 -4.12 38.24 -17.74
C PHE A 134 -4.79 37.05 -18.41
N THR A 135 -4.00 36.22 -19.08
CA THR A 135 -4.30 34.79 -19.22
C THR A 135 -3.45 34.00 -18.24
N LEU A 136 -4.03 32.95 -17.64
CA LEU A 136 -3.31 31.97 -16.83
C LEU A 136 -3.21 30.65 -17.58
N PRO A 137 -2.11 29.89 -17.39
CA PRO A 137 -1.97 28.56 -17.99
C PRO A 137 -3.06 27.57 -17.55
N SER A 138 -3.40 26.60 -18.41
CA SER A 138 -4.39 25.55 -18.13
C SER A 138 -4.11 24.77 -16.86
N TYR A 139 -2.85 24.48 -16.55
CA TYR A 139 -2.50 23.74 -15.33
C TYR A 139 -2.94 24.49 -14.06
N VAL A 140 -2.91 25.83 -14.07
CA VAL A 140 -3.42 26.65 -12.96
C VAL A 140 -4.92 26.49 -12.86
N LYS A 141 -5.65 26.61 -13.99
CA LYS A 141 -7.10 26.38 -14.04
C LYS A 141 -7.45 25.00 -13.47
N SER A 142 -6.78 23.94 -13.94
CA SER A 142 -7.02 22.56 -13.45
C SER A 142 -6.67 22.35 -11.98
N SER A 143 -5.71 23.12 -11.46
CA SER A 143 -5.33 23.11 -10.03
C SER A 143 -6.38 23.81 -9.16
N LEU A 144 -6.96 24.92 -9.64
CA LEU A 144 -7.94 25.72 -8.90
C LEU A 144 -9.39 25.22 -9.05
N ASP A 145 -9.75 24.62 -10.18
CA ASP A 145 -11.08 24.06 -10.44
C ASP A 145 -11.25 22.66 -9.84
N LYS A 146 -10.84 22.51 -8.59
CA LYS A 146 -10.97 21.26 -7.82
C LYS A 146 -12.25 21.29 -7.00
N THR A 147 -12.91 20.14 -6.88
CA THR A 147 -14.08 19.94 -6.03
C THR A 147 -13.67 19.48 -4.62
N VAL A 148 -14.62 19.44 -3.69
CA VAL A 148 -14.44 18.82 -2.37
C VAL A 148 -13.94 17.38 -2.51
N ASN A 149 -14.48 16.63 -3.46
CA ASN A 149 -14.09 15.24 -3.68
C ASN A 149 -12.68 15.11 -4.26
N ASP A 150 -12.16 16.12 -4.96
CA ASP A 150 -10.78 16.08 -5.45
C ASP A 150 -9.74 16.38 -4.38
N LEU A 151 -10.15 17.04 -3.29
CA LEU A 151 -9.24 17.52 -2.24
C LEU A 151 -9.44 16.85 -0.89
N ARG A 152 -10.48 16.04 -0.72
CA ARG A 152 -10.69 15.29 0.53
C ARG A 152 -9.80 14.06 0.57
N ASP A 153 -9.35 13.72 1.76
CA ASP A 153 -8.73 12.42 2.02
C ASP A 153 -9.74 11.31 1.74
N LYS A 154 -9.39 10.41 0.81
CA LYS A 154 -10.27 9.33 0.34
C LYS A 154 -10.02 8.00 1.02
N ARG A 155 -9.04 7.92 1.94
CA ARG A 155 -8.68 6.66 2.59
C ARG A 155 -9.85 6.12 3.41
N ILE A 156 -10.27 4.89 3.11
CA ILE A 156 -11.48 4.29 3.68
C ILE A 156 -11.26 3.77 5.10
N LEU A 157 -10.06 3.27 5.41
CA LEU A 157 -9.71 2.77 6.73
C LEU A 157 -8.25 3.12 7.06
N PRO A 158 -7.96 4.39 7.42
CA PRO A 158 -6.64 4.76 7.89
C PRO A 158 -6.38 4.18 9.28
N PHE A 159 -5.33 3.36 9.41
CA PHE A 159 -4.80 2.82 10.67
C PHE A 159 -3.25 2.78 10.63
N ASP A 160 -2.59 2.64 11.79
CA ASP A 160 -1.13 2.56 11.88
C ASP A 160 -0.64 1.12 11.63
N SER A 161 -0.28 0.81 10.38
CA SER A 161 0.18 -0.54 9.97
C SER A 161 1.43 -1.00 10.73
N GLU A 162 2.33 -0.07 11.06
CA GLU A 162 3.56 -0.38 11.79
C GLU A 162 3.25 -0.82 13.22
N LYS A 163 2.27 -0.16 13.85
CA LYS A 163 1.80 -0.49 15.20
C LYS A 163 0.64 -1.49 15.23
N THR A 164 0.26 -2.07 14.09
CA THR A 164 -0.78 -3.08 14.04
C THR A 164 -0.26 -4.38 14.65
N SER A 165 -0.96 -4.91 15.64
CA SER A 165 -0.60 -6.14 16.36
C SER A 165 -1.48 -7.33 15.99
N ARG A 166 -2.71 -7.08 15.52
CA ARG A 166 -3.67 -8.12 15.14
C ARG A 166 -4.49 -7.67 13.93
N VAL A 167 -4.76 -8.62 13.05
CA VAL A 167 -5.65 -8.46 11.90
C VAL A 167 -6.63 -9.62 11.85
N THR A 168 -7.91 -9.34 11.62
CA THR A 168 -8.91 -10.36 11.34
C THR A 168 -9.57 -10.13 9.99
N VAL A 169 -9.85 -11.23 9.29
CA VAL A 169 -10.61 -11.24 8.04
C VAL A 169 -11.70 -12.28 8.15
N THR A 170 -12.95 -11.82 8.14
CA THR A 170 -14.13 -12.68 8.22
C THR A 170 -14.92 -12.58 6.92
N THR A 171 -15.16 -13.70 6.27
CA THR A 171 -16.09 -13.83 5.14
C THR A 171 -17.18 -14.83 5.51
N LYS A 172 -18.15 -15.07 4.60
CA LYS A 172 -19.16 -16.11 4.81
C LYS A 172 -18.56 -17.52 4.99
N GLU A 173 -17.40 -17.77 4.38
CA GLU A 173 -16.78 -19.10 4.34
C GLU A 173 -15.80 -19.34 5.48
N ARG A 174 -15.16 -18.29 6.01
CA ARG A 174 -14.02 -18.42 6.92
C ARG A 174 -13.82 -17.20 7.81
N ALA A 175 -13.18 -17.43 8.94
CA ALA A 175 -12.63 -16.40 9.80
C ALA A 175 -11.12 -16.66 9.99
N LEU A 176 -10.30 -15.71 9.54
CA LEU A 176 -8.85 -15.74 9.66
C LEU A 176 -8.42 -14.70 10.71
N GLU A 177 -7.49 -15.08 11.57
CA GLU A 177 -6.87 -14.16 12.53
C GLU A 177 -5.36 -14.27 12.41
N PHE A 178 -4.71 -13.12 12.32
CA PHE A 178 -3.26 -12.97 12.27
C PHE A 178 -2.81 -12.16 13.48
N GLY A 179 -1.78 -12.63 14.16
CA GLY A 179 -1.13 -11.92 15.26
C GLY A 179 0.36 -11.76 15.03
N LYS A 180 0.97 -10.70 15.54
CA LYS A 180 2.42 -10.53 15.51
C LYS A 180 3.10 -11.28 16.66
N ALA A 181 4.09 -12.10 16.33
CA ALA A 181 5.08 -12.65 17.26
C ALA A 181 6.42 -11.95 17.00
N GLY A 182 6.77 -10.97 17.83
CA GLY A 182 7.83 -10.01 17.49
C GLY A 182 7.42 -9.15 16.29
N SER A 183 8.21 -9.15 15.22
CA SER A 183 7.89 -8.45 13.98
C SER A 183 7.12 -9.30 12.96
N ALA A 184 7.04 -10.61 13.15
CA ALA A 184 6.49 -11.53 12.15
C ALA A 184 5.03 -11.88 12.41
N TRP A 185 4.23 -11.94 11.36
CA TRP A 185 2.87 -12.46 11.38
C TRP A 185 2.86 -13.97 11.61
N GLN A 186 1.90 -14.41 12.41
CA GLN A 186 1.48 -15.79 12.61
C GLN A 186 -0.02 -15.89 12.36
N ILE A 187 -0.47 -17.01 11.79
CA ILE A 187 -1.90 -17.31 11.72
C ILE A 187 -2.30 -17.88 13.08
N VAL A 188 -3.28 -17.26 13.73
CA VAL A 188 -3.83 -17.65 15.03
C VAL A 188 -5.12 -18.45 14.84
N LYS A 189 -5.99 -18.03 13.91
CA LYS A 189 -7.23 -18.74 13.55
C LYS A 189 -7.27 -19.09 12.06
N PRO A 190 -7.84 -20.24 11.67
CA PRO A 190 -8.65 -21.16 12.50
C PRO A 190 -7.86 -22.01 13.49
N ARG A 191 -6.53 -22.06 13.35
CA ARG A 191 -5.59 -22.71 14.28
C ARG A 191 -4.19 -22.11 14.09
N PRO A 192 -3.24 -22.33 15.02
CA PRO A 192 -1.86 -21.85 14.88
C PRO A 192 -1.18 -22.42 13.63
N LEU A 193 -0.82 -21.55 12.69
CA LEU A 193 -0.13 -21.90 11.43
C LEU A 193 0.88 -20.82 11.06
N ARG A 194 1.86 -21.17 10.23
CA ARG A 194 2.85 -20.21 9.71
C ARG A 194 2.23 -19.31 8.65
N ALA A 195 2.32 -18.00 8.87
CA ALA A 195 1.88 -17.01 7.91
C ALA A 195 2.97 -16.70 6.88
N ASP A 196 2.58 -16.51 5.62
CA ASP A 196 3.42 -15.84 4.65
C ASP A 196 3.40 -14.34 4.97
N ASN A 197 4.52 -13.84 5.49
CA ASN A 197 4.59 -12.48 6.00
C ASN A 197 4.43 -11.45 4.88
N PHE A 198 4.97 -11.72 3.69
CA PHE A 198 4.81 -10.83 2.55
C PHE A 198 3.35 -10.77 2.11
N ALA A 199 2.67 -11.93 2.02
CA ALA A 199 1.28 -11.98 1.60
C ALA A 199 0.33 -11.30 2.61
N VAL A 200 0.60 -11.45 3.91
CA VAL A 200 -0.18 -10.79 4.98
C VAL A 200 0.11 -9.29 5.01
N ASP A 201 1.38 -8.86 4.91
CA ASP A 201 1.71 -7.43 4.85
C ASP A 201 1.10 -6.75 3.62
N ASP A 202 1.11 -7.42 2.46
CA ASP A 202 0.46 -6.91 1.25
C ASP A 202 -1.06 -6.77 1.43
N LEU A 203 -1.71 -7.73 2.10
CA LEU A 203 -3.13 -7.65 2.45
C LEU A 203 -3.41 -6.44 3.36
N VAL A 204 -2.63 -6.28 4.42
CA VAL A 204 -2.78 -5.17 5.39
C VAL A 204 -2.56 -3.83 4.70
N ARG A 205 -1.51 -3.71 3.88
CA ARG A 205 -1.18 -2.52 3.11
C ARG A 205 -2.28 -2.18 2.10
N SER A 206 -2.83 -3.17 1.40
CA SER A 206 -3.92 -2.99 0.44
C SER A 206 -5.16 -2.35 1.09
N VAL A 207 -5.51 -2.75 2.32
CA VAL A 207 -6.63 -2.14 3.06
C VAL A 207 -6.28 -0.75 3.58
N ARG A 208 -5.07 -0.55 4.13
CA ARG A 208 -4.61 0.76 4.62
C ARG A 208 -4.62 1.83 3.52
N ASP A 209 -4.17 1.45 2.32
CA ASP A 209 -4.03 2.35 1.17
C ASP A 209 -5.33 2.44 0.34
N ALA A 210 -6.39 1.73 0.76
CA ALA A 210 -7.67 1.71 0.05
C ALA A 210 -8.35 3.07 0.09
N ASN A 211 -8.73 3.57 -1.09
CA ASN A 211 -9.56 4.75 -1.25
C ASN A 211 -10.99 4.36 -1.67
N PHE A 212 -11.97 5.18 -1.31
CA PHE A 212 -13.29 5.08 -1.92
C PHE A 212 -13.31 5.73 -3.31
N ASP A 213 -14.15 5.18 -4.19
CA ASP A 213 -14.40 5.70 -5.54
C ASP A 213 -15.41 6.85 -5.49
N SER A 214 -16.53 6.63 -4.80
CA SER A 214 -17.59 7.61 -4.65
C SER A 214 -18.34 7.44 -3.33
N VAL A 215 -18.97 8.54 -2.90
CA VAL A 215 -19.88 8.56 -1.75
C VAL A 215 -21.29 8.29 -2.25
N LEU A 216 -21.98 7.32 -1.66
CA LEU A 216 -23.35 6.97 -2.05
C LEU A 216 -24.37 7.56 -1.11
N ASP A 217 -24.05 7.56 0.19
CA ASP A 217 -24.88 8.12 1.25
C ASP A 217 -23.96 8.53 2.39
N GLU A 218 -24.10 9.75 2.90
CA GLU A 218 -23.33 10.19 4.08
C GLU A 218 -24.06 9.90 5.40
N SER A 219 -25.25 9.31 5.35
CA SER A 219 -26.02 8.91 6.52
C SER A 219 -25.38 7.73 7.24
N GLU A 220 -25.52 7.70 8.57
CA GLU A 220 -25.03 6.60 9.41
C GLU A 220 -25.85 5.31 9.22
N LYS A 221 -27.03 5.40 8.62
CA LYS A 221 -27.99 4.29 8.45
C LYS A 221 -28.25 4.05 6.97
N PRO A 222 -27.31 3.43 6.23
CA PRO A 222 -27.53 3.20 4.82
C PRO A 222 -28.69 2.24 4.59
N PRO A 223 -29.39 2.39 3.45
CA PRO A 223 -30.54 1.56 3.11
C PRO A 223 -30.26 0.06 3.20
N ALA A 224 -31.24 -0.71 3.68
CA ALA A 224 -31.14 -2.17 3.83
C ALA A 224 -30.78 -2.91 2.52
N LYS A 225 -31.01 -2.29 1.36
CA LYS A 225 -30.70 -2.84 0.03
C LYS A 225 -29.21 -3.17 -0.18
N TYR A 226 -28.30 -2.59 0.62
CA TYR A 226 -26.86 -2.78 0.47
C TYR A 226 -26.29 -3.99 1.24
N SER A 227 -27.13 -4.92 1.70
CA SER A 227 -26.74 -6.28 2.16
C SER A 227 -25.68 -6.37 3.28
N PHE A 228 -25.46 -5.33 4.09
CA PHE A 228 -24.49 -5.36 5.20
C PHE A 228 -24.86 -6.34 6.33
N SER A 229 -26.07 -6.89 6.35
CA SER A 229 -26.47 -7.97 7.25
C SER A 229 -25.82 -9.32 6.91
N SER A 230 -25.33 -9.47 5.67
CA SER A 230 -24.55 -10.62 5.21
C SER A 230 -23.33 -10.09 4.45
N PRO A 231 -22.31 -9.56 5.15
CA PRO A 231 -21.18 -8.92 4.53
C PRO A 231 -20.42 -9.89 3.63
N PHE A 232 -19.86 -9.35 2.54
CA PHE A 232 -18.93 -10.06 1.68
C PHE A 232 -17.62 -10.35 2.43
N ALA A 233 -17.09 -9.34 3.11
CA ALA A 233 -15.93 -9.45 3.97
C ALA A 233 -15.99 -8.42 5.11
N VAL A 234 -15.40 -8.74 6.25
CA VAL A 234 -15.14 -7.83 7.37
C VAL A 234 -13.65 -7.91 7.69
N PHE A 235 -12.98 -6.78 7.59
CA PHE A 235 -11.59 -6.62 8.01
C PHE A 235 -11.54 -5.83 9.31
N GLU A 236 -10.77 -6.30 10.28
CA GLU A 236 -10.44 -5.54 11.48
C GLU A 236 -8.93 -5.50 11.67
N ALA A 237 -8.36 -4.31 11.84
CA ALA A 237 -6.99 -4.12 12.31
C ALA A 237 -7.01 -3.53 13.72
N VAL A 238 -6.15 -4.05 14.60
CA VAL A 238 -5.95 -3.51 15.95
C VAL A 238 -4.55 -2.93 16.03
N ASP A 239 -4.48 -1.62 16.27
CA ASP A 239 -3.25 -0.87 16.52
C ASP A 239 -3.27 -0.25 17.93
N ALA A 240 -2.28 0.59 18.24
CA ALA A 240 -2.15 1.24 19.54
C ALA A 240 -3.32 2.19 19.89
N SER A 241 -4.11 2.64 18.92
CA SER A 241 -5.27 3.51 19.11
C SER A 241 -6.59 2.76 19.28
N GLY A 242 -6.64 1.48 18.92
CA GLY A 242 -7.82 0.63 19.06
C GLY A 242 -8.09 -0.23 17.83
N ALA A 243 -9.34 -0.70 17.72
CA ALA A 243 -9.81 -1.50 16.60
C ALA A 243 -10.39 -0.63 15.49
N HIS A 244 -10.00 -0.92 14.25
CA HIS A 244 -10.43 -0.27 13.02
C HIS A 244 -11.12 -1.30 12.13
N THR A 245 -12.38 -1.08 11.77
CA THR A 245 -13.18 -2.07 11.05
C THR A 245 -13.62 -1.54 9.69
N LEU A 246 -13.41 -2.34 8.64
CA LEU A 246 -13.98 -2.15 7.31
C LEU A 246 -14.94 -3.31 7.01
N THR A 247 -16.22 -3.00 6.88
CA THR A 247 -17.26 -3.96 6.50
C THR A 247 -17.61 -3.75 5.04
N ILE A 248 -17.47 -4.79 4.22
CA ILE A 248 -17.73 -4.76 2.78
C ILE A 248 -18.98 -5.56 2.47
N ALA A 249 -19.87 -4.97 1.68
CA ALA A 249 -20.97 -5.66 1.02
C ALA A 249 -20.76 -5.69 -0.50
N LYS A 250 -21.42 -6.64 -1.16
CA LYS A 250 -21.35 -6.84 -2.60
C LYS A 250 -22.76 -6.82 -3.19
N ASP A 251 -22.97 -6.05 -4.25
CA ASP A 251 -24.13 -6.23 -5.12
C ASP A 251 -23.80 -7.27 -6.19
N ALA A 252 -24.57 -8.35 -6.19
CA ALA A 252 -24.37 -9.46 -7.10
C ALA A 252 -24.82 -9.14 -8.54
N LYS A 253 -25.64 -8.11 -8.75
CA LYS A 253 -26.17 -7.77 -10.07
C LYS A 253 -25.13 -7.11 -10.98
N ASP A 254 -24.28 -6.26 -10.41
CA ASP A 254 -23.34 -5.42 -11.15
C ASP A 254 -21.87 -5.59 -10.69
N ASN A 255 -21.63 -6.50 -9.74
CA ASN A 255 -20.31 -6.75 -9.14
C ASN A 255 -19.72 -5.49 -8.46
N THR A 256 -20.56 -4.58 -7.98
CA THR A 256 -20.14 -3.40 -7.22
C THR A 256 -19.94 -3.73 -5.74
N TYR A 257 -18.89 -3.14 -5.15
CA TYR A 257 -18.57 -3.28 -3.73
C TYR A 257 -18.83 -1.99 -2.97
N TYR A 258 -19.40 -2.14 -1.78
CA TYR A 258 -19.74 -1.05 -0.88
C TYR A 258 -19.10 -1.25 0.47
N ALA A 259 -18.69 -0.17 1.13
CA ALA A 259 -17.99 -0.22 2.40
C ALA A 259 -18.63 0.68 3.46
N LYS A 260 -18.61 0.18 4.69
CA LYS A 260 -18.74 0.95 5.94
C LYS A 260 -17.44 0.85 6.71
N THR A 261 -17.10 1.91 7.42
CA THR A 261 -15.85 2.01 8.16
C THR A 261 -16.06 2.68 9.51
N THR A 262 -15.23 2.33 10.50
CA THR A 262 -15.20 3.03 11.79
C THR A 262 -14.50 4.39 11.71
N ALA A 263 -13.76 4.67 10.63
CA ALA A 263 -12.99 5.89 10.49
C ALA A 263 -13.82 7.13 10.08
N MET A 264 -14.98 6.92 9.44
CA MET A 264 -15.84 7.99 8.93
C MET A 264 -17.28 7.52 8.71
N PRO A 265 -18.29 8.38 8.96
CA PRO A 265 -19.70 8.03 8.76
C PRO A 265 -20.02 7.92 7.26
N GLY A 266 -21.01 7.10 6.92
CA GLY A 266 -21.53 6.99 5.55
C GLY A 266 -21.31 5.64 4.88
N LEU A 267 -21.65 5.61 3.60
CA LEU A 267 -21.61 4.47 2.69
C LEU A 267 -20.81 4.85 1.45
N TYR A 268 -19.81 4.04 1.17
CA TYR A 268 -18.81 4.32 0.15
C TYR A 268 -18.80 3.21 -0.90
N LYS A 269 -18.68 3.58 -2.17
CA LYS A 269 -18.30 2.63 -3.22
C LYS A 269 -16.78 2.46 -3.17
N ILE A 270 -16.31 1.22 -3.25
CA ILE A 270 -14.88 0.89 -3.28
C ILE A 270 -14.54 0.02 -4.50
N THR A 271 -13.26 -0.04 -4.84
CA THR A 271 -12.77 -0.89 -5.93
C THR A 271 -12.86 -2.37 -5.56
N SER A 272 -12.93 -3.24 -6.58
CA SER A 272 -12.93 -4.69 -6.38
C SER A 272 -11.62 -5.20 -5.80
N THR A 273 -10.49 -4.53 -6.05
CA THR A 273 -9.15 -4.94 -5.60
C THR A 273 -9.08 -5.20 -4.11
N VAL A 274 -9.63 -4.31 -3.29
CA VAL A 274 -9.60 -4.42 -1.82
C VAL A 274 -10.52 -5.54 -1.37
N ALA A 275 -11.72 -5.63 -1.95
CA ALA A 275 -12.69 -6.67 -1.61
C ALA A 275 -12.15 -8.06 -1.97
N GLU A 276 -11.64 -8.25 -3.19
CA GLU A 276 -11.10 -9.52 -3.66
C GLU A 276 -9.84 -9.92 -2.89
N GLY A 277 -8.99 -8.96 -2.51
CA GLY A 277 -7.85 -9.19 -1.62
C GLY A 277 -8.26 -9.77 -0.28
N LEU A 278 -9.34 -9.27 0.32
CA LEU A 278 -9.92 -9.82 1.54
C LEU A 278 -10.58 -11.19 1.35
N ASN A 279 -10.86 -11.59 0.11
CA ASN A 279 -11.37 -12.91 -0.22
C ASN A 279 -10.27 -13.95 -0.55
N LYS A 280 -8.98 -13.67 -0.30
CA LYS A 280 -7.89 -14.67 -0.37
C LYS A 280 -8.13 -15.86 0.56
N LYS A 281 -7.82 -17.08 0.11
CA LYS A 281 -7.97 -18.31 0.91
C LYS A 281 -6.87 -18.39 1.96
N LEU A 282 -7.08 -19.24 2.98
CA LEU A 282 -6.08 -19.51 4.01
C LEU A 282 -4.71 -19.90 3.38
N ASP A 283 -4.73 -20.78 2.38
CA ASP A 283 -3.52 -21.28 1.71
C ASP A 283 -2.74 -20.22 0.92
N ASP A 284 -3.41 -19.14 0.50
CA ASP A 284 -2.76 -18.01 -0.18
C ASP A 284 -1.95 -17.12 0.79
N LEU A 285 -2.21 -17.27 2.09
CA LEU A 285 -1.64 -16.47 3.17
C LEU A 285 -0.71 -17.29 4.08
N ARG A 286 -0.47 -18.56 3.76
CA ARG A 286 0.38 -19.49 4.53
C ARG A 286 1.79 -19.53 3.97
N ASN A 287 2.78 -19.61 4.87
CA ASN A 287 4.17 -19.77 4.45
C ASN A 287 4.35 -21.16 3.82
N LYS A 288 4.76 -21.17 2.55
CA LYS A 288 4.97 -22.40 1.80
C LYS A 288 6.37 -22.97 2.00
N LYS A 289 7.34 -22.20 2.49
CA LYS A 289 8.72 -22.68 2.69
C LYS A 289 8.79 -23.66 3.85
N LEU A 290 9.54 -24.75 3.70
CA LEU A 290 9.73 -25.72 4.79
C LEU A 290 10.94 -25.40 5.67
N PHE A 291 11.79 -24.46 5.24
CA PHE A 291 12.89 -23.92 6.02
C PHE A 291 12.86 -22.39 6.03
N ASP A 292 13.26 -21.80 7.16
CA ASP A 292 13.23 -20.37 7.44
C ASP A 292 14.63 -19.73 7.49
N PHE A 293 15.71 -20.53 7.44
CA PHE A 293 17.08 -20.02 7.43
C PHE A 293 17.41 -19.16 6.18
N GLY A 294 18.30 -18.18 6.35
CA GLY A 294 18.79 -17.31 5.28
C GLY A 294 19.89 -17.92 4.43
N TRP A 295 20.34 -17.18 3.40
CA TRP A 295 21.26 -17.70 2.38
C TRP A 295 22.60 -18.23 2.93
N SER A 296 23.20 -17.49 3.87
CA SER A 296 24.53 -17.76 4.43
C SER A 296 24.51 -18.32 5.86
N ASP A 297 23.32 -18.47 6.41
CA ASP A 297 23.06 -18.71 7.83
C ASP A 297 23.32 -20.14 8.29
N PRO A 298 23.17 -21.20 7.47
CA PRO A 298 23.43 -22.56 7.92
C PRO A 298 24.87 -22.74 8.42
N GLN A 299 25.03 -23.31 9.61
CA GLN A 299 26.32 -23.79 10.12
C GLN A 299 26.44 -25.32 10.07
N LYS A 300 25.31 -26.04 10.10
CA LYS A 300 25.31 -27.51 10.06
C LYS A 300 24.10 -28.05 9.31
N LEU A 301 24.35 -29.05 8.48
CA LEU A 301 23.34 -29.80 7.72
C LEU A 301 23.46 -31.28 8.07
N GLU A 302 22.37 -31.91 8.46
CA GLU A 302 22.27 -33.36 8.63
C GLU A 302 21.24 -33.85 7.62
N VAL A 303 21.68 -34.68 6.65
CA VAL A 303 20.84 -35.17 5.56
C VAL A 303 20.79 -36.69 5.61
N ARG A 304 19.59 -37.24 5.47
CA ARG A 304 19.32 -38.66 5.29
C ARG A 304 18.45 -38.84 4.07
N ASP A 305 18.84 -39.72 3.17
CA ASP A 305 18.07 -40.07 1.98
C ASP A 305 18.36 -41.52 1.58
N GLY A 306 17.37 -42.42 1.72
CA GLY A 306 17.61 -43.86 1.58
C GLY A 306 18.68 -44.38 2.54
N ASP A 307 19.81 -44.86 2.01
CA ASP A 307 20.99 -45.28 2.79
C ASP A 307 22.01 -44.15 3.02
N LEU A 308 21.89 -43.03 2.30
CA LEU A 308 22.77 -41.88 2.46
C LEU A 308 22.59 -41.27 3.85
N ARG A 309 23.68 -41.13 4.59
CA ARG A 309 23.75 -40.35 5.84
C ARG A 309 24.92 -39.39 5.70
N MET A 310 24.67 -38.11 5.92
CA MET A 310 25.70 -37.07 5.86
C MET A 310 25.50 -36.05 6.98
N THR A 311 26.58 -35.68 7.65
CA THR A 311 26.65 -34.52 8.55
C THR A 311 27.70 -33.56 8.01
N ILE A 312 27.26 -32.38 7.61
CA ILE A 312 28.10 -31.33 7.03
C ILE A 312 28.16 -30.17 8.01
N GLU A 313 29.35 -29.73 8.39
CA GLU A 313 29.57 -28.61 9.30
C GLU A 313 30.46 -27.55 8.68
N LYS A 314 30.07 -26.29 8.87
CA LYS A 314 30.82 -25.10 8.47
C LYS A 314 31.93 -24.84 9.49
N LYS A 315 33.17 -24.73 9.04
CA LYS A 315 34.32 -24.34 9.87
C LYS A 315 35.09 -23.20 9.23
N LYS A 316 35.77 -22.39 10.06
CA LYS A 316 36.72 -21.38 9.56
C LYS A 316 37.99 -22.05 9.06
N GLY A 317 38.36 -21.77 7.82
CA GLY A 317 39.62 -22.21 7.23
C GLY A 317 40.79 -21.28 7.57
N ASP A 318 41.99 -21.68 7.14
CA ASP A 318 43.28 -21.06 7.51
C ASP A 318 43.43 -19.59 7.07
N LYS A 319 42.63 -19.15 6.09
CA LYS A 319 42.59 -17.77 5.56
C LYS A 319 41.30 -17.02 5.92
N GLY A 320 40.55 -17.50 6.91
CA GLY A 320 39.26 -16.92 7.34
C GLY A 320 38.07 -17.23 6.42
N ALA A 321 38.31 -17.81 5.23
CA ALA A 321 37.28 -18.34 4.36
C ALA A 321 36.60 -19.55 5.00
N ASP A 322 35.28 -19.65 4.82
CA ASP A 322 34.50 -20.78 5.32
C ASP A 322 34.83 -22.05 4.52
N LYS A 323 34.96 -23.17 5.21
CA LYS A 323 35.10 -24.51 4.66
C LYS A 323 33.94 -25.38 5.14
N TRP A 324 33.50 -26.29 4.30
CA TRP A 324 32.46 -27.26 4.64
C TRP A 324 33.07 -28.64 4.79
N LEU A 325 32.88 -29.26 5.96
CA LEU A 325 33.46 -30.56 6.27
C LEU A 325 32.35 -31.59 6.49
N ARG A 326 32.50 -32.78 5.91
CA ARG A 326 31.71 -33.96 6.24
C ARG A 326 32.26 -34.60 7.51
N THR A 327 31.65 -34.31 8.65
CA THR A 327 32.18 -34.70 9.97
C THR A 327 31.88 -36.15 10.35
N ASP A 328 30.84 -36.75 9.76
CA ASP A 328 30.51 -38.18 9.92
C ASP A 328 31.44 -39.13 9.14
N ALA A 329 32.31 -38.59 8.28
CA ALA A 329 33.23 -39.36 7.44
C ALA A 329 34.66 -38.79 7.47
N GLY A 330 35.24 -38.70 8.67
CA GLY A 330 36.65 -38.35 8.85
C GLY A 330 36.99 -36.89 8.53
N ASN A 331 36.04 -35.96 8.71
CA ASN A 331 36.21 -34.52 8.44
C ASN A 331 36.64 -34.19 7.00
N LYS A 332 36.14 -34.96 6.02
CA LYS A 332 36.43 -34.73 4.59
C LYS A 332 35.92 -33.35 4.15
N GLU A 333 36.80 -32.51 3.60
CA GLU A 333 36.41 -31.22 3.01
C GLU A 333 35.54 -31.45 1.75
N LEU A 334 34.43 -30.73 1.67
CA LEU A 334 33.47 -30.78 0.56
C LEU A 334 33.60 -29.51 -0.31
N PRO A 335 33.38 -29.63 -1.63
CA PRO A 335 33.32 -28.46 -2.52
C PRO A 335 32.23 -27.48 -2.08
N SER A 336 32.60 -26.21 -1.89
CA SER A 336 31.68 -25.20 -1.34
C SER A 336 30.50 -24.90 -2.26
N ASP A 337 30.68 -24.96 -3.58
CA ASP A 337 29.63 -24.81 -4.58
C ASP A 337 28.55 -25.91 -4.47
N LYS A 338 28.97 -27.15 -4.18
CA LYS A 338 28.05 -28.28 -4.00
C LYS A 338 27.25 -28.18 -2.72
N VAL A 339 27.90 -27.74 -1.63
CA VAL A 339 27.18 -27.51 -0.36
C VAL A 339 26.23 -26.32 -0.49
N GLN A 340 26.63 -25.25 -1.18
CA GLN A 340 25.73 -24.13 -1.46
C GLN A 340 24.52 -24.56 -2.29
N SER A 341 24.71 -25.42 -3.31
CA SER A 341 23.60 -25.97 -4.10
C SER A 341 22.60 -26.75 -3.24
N LEU A 342 23.10 -27.54 -2.27
CA LEU A 342 22.24 -28.23 -1.30
C LEU A 342 21.47 -27.25 -0.41
N ILE A 343 22.13 -26.21 0.11
CA ILE A 343 21.50 -25.15 0.90
C ILE A 343 20.40 -24.45 0.10
N ASP A 344 20.66 -24.14 -1.18
CA ASP A 344 19.70 -23.48 -2.05
C ASP A 344 18.49 -24.38 -2.32
N ASN A 345 18.70 -25.67 -2.57
CA ASN A 345 17.60 -26.63 -2.74
C ASN A 345 16.73 -26.74 -1.47
N LEU A 346 17.34 -26.88 -0.30
CA LEU A 346 16.60 -26.92 0.97
C LEU A 346 15.85 -25.61 1.23
N ARG A 347 16.48 -24.45 0.98
CA ARG A 347 15.83 -23.14 1.16
C ARG A 347 14.66 -22.92 0.20
N ASN A 348 14.75 -23.49 -1.00
CA ASN A 348 13.72 -23.40 -2.03
C ASN A 348 12.65 -24.50 -1.89
N LEU A 349 12.81 -25.45 -0.96
CA LEU A 349 11.82 -26.48 -0.70
C LEU A 349 10.51 -25.86 -0.22
N SER A 350 9.49 -25.97 -1.06
CA SER A 350 8.20 -25.31 -0.85
C SER A 350 7.02 -26.25 -1.05
N ALA A 351 5.98 -26.00 -0.27
CA ALA A 351 4.69 -26.67 -0.38
C ALA A 351 3.93 -26.22 -1.63
N LYS A 352 3.40 -27.21 -2.35
CA LYS A 352 2.42 -27.05 -3.42
C LYS A 352 1.00 -26.88 -2.85
N SER A 353 0.67 -27.65 -1.82
CA SER A 353 -0.65 -27.65 -1.16
C SER A 353 -0.52 -28.05 0.32
N PHE A 354 -1.57 -27.85 1.09
CA PHE A 354 -1.66 -28.20 2.52
C PHE A 354 -2.75 -29.26 2.73
N PRO A 355 -2.47 -30.56 2.47
CA PRO A 355 -3.50 -31.61 2.50
C PRO A 355 -4.09 -31.90 3.89
N ALA A 356 -3.39 -31.55 4.97
CA ALA A 356 -3.88 -31.72 6.34
C ALA A 356 -3.17 -30.77 7.32
N ASP A 357 -3.89 -30.34 8.35
CA ASP A 357 -3.38 -29.45 9.41
C ASP A 357 -3.41 -30.10 10.80
N GLU A 358 -3.26 -31.43 10.85
CA GLU A 358 -3.33 -32.25 12.06
C GLU A 358 -2.25 -33.32 12.06
N ALA A 359 -1.48 -33.41 13.15
CA ALA A 359 -0.40 -34.38 13.29
C ALA A 359 -0.90 -35.83 13.17
N SER A 360 -2.11 -36.12 13.65
CA SER A 360 -2.76 -37.43 13.52
C SER A 360 -2.94 -37.88 12.07
N ALA A 361 -3.05 -36.94 11.12
CA ALA A 361 -3.20 -37.24 9.70
C ALA A 361 -1.86 -37.54 9.00
N GLN A 362 -0.72 -37.14 9.56
CA GLN A 362 0.61 -37.27 8.93
C GLN A 362 0.95 -38.73 8.57
N ALA A 363 0.50 -39.70 9.38
CA ALA A 363 0.69 -41.13 9.10
C ALA A 363 0.05 -41.57 7.78
N LYS A 364 -1.11 -40.99 7.40
CA LYS A 364 -1.78 -41.23 6.11
C LYS A 364 -0.91 -40.81 4.92
N TYR A 365 0.00 -39.86 5.13
CA TYR A 365 0.90 -39.30 4.12
C TYR A 365 2.31 -39.88 4.18
N GLY A 366 2.50 -41.02 4.86
CA GLY A 366 3.77 -41.76 4.87
C GLY A 366 4.79 -41.30 5.91
N MET A 367 4.44 -40.34 6.79
CA MET A 367 5.40 -39.80 7.79
C MET A 367 5.86 -40.81 8.84
N ASN A 368 5.23 -41.98 8.93
CA ASN A 368 5.70 -43.10 9.75
C ASN A 368 6.92 -43.82 9.15
N LYS A 369 7.20 -43.62 7.86
CA LYS A 369 8.33 -44.19 7.12
C LYS A 369 8.91 -43.12 6.17
N PRO A 370 9.52 -42.05 6.71
CA PRO A 370 10.11 -41.01 5.88
C PRO A 370 11.20 -41.61 4.99
N VAL A 371 11.22 -41.18 3.72
CA VAL A 371 12.23 -41.59 2.72
C VAL A 371 13.46 -40.70 2.78
N ALA A 372 13.27 -39.45 3.22
CA ALA A 372 14.35 -38.51 3.49
C ALA A 372 14.08 -37.64 4.72
N GLU A 373 15.15 -37.08 5.25
CA GLU A 373 15.17 -36.16 6.37
C GLU A 373 16.28 -35.14 6.15
N ALA A 374 15.97 -33.87 6.35
CA ALA A 374 16.96 -32.80 6.40
C ALA A 374 16.81 -32.02 7.70
N LYS A 375 17.90 -31.85 8.42
CA LYS A 375 17.99 -31.03 9.61
C LYS A 375 19.05 -29.96 9.43
N VAL A 376 18.67 -28.71 9.62
CA VAL A 376 19.53 -27.55 9.44
C VAL A 376 19.66 -26.80 10.75
N THR A 377 20.90 -26.57 11.16
CA THR A 377 21.23 -25.68 12.26
C THR A 377 21.73 -24.36 11.66
N SER A 378 21.08 -23.27 12.03
CA SER A 378 21.33 -21.89 11.57
C SER A 378 21.33 -20.92 12.77
N ASP A 379 21.58 -19.63 12.51
CA ASP A 379 21.55 -18.56 13.53
C ASP A 379 22.42 -18.85 14.76
N ASP A 380 23.69 -19.20 14.51
CA ASP A 380 24.70 -19.54 15.50
C ASP A 380 24.25 -20.63 16.48
N GLY A 381 23.50 -21.61 15.99
CA GLY A 381 22.99 -22.73 16.77
C GLY A 381 21.65 -22.49 17.46
N LYS A 382 21.08 -21.28 17.36
CA LYS A 382 19.80 -20.93 18.00
C LYS A 382 18.60 -21.47 17.23
N ARG A 383 18.74 -21.72 15.93
CA ARG A 383 17.68 -22.25 15.08
C ARG A 383 18.04 -23.65 14.61
N VAL A 384 17.22 -24.62 14.99
CA VAL A 384 17.31 -25.99 14.50
C VAL A 384 15.98 -26.33 13.84
N GLU A 385 16.02 -26.60 12.54
CA GLU A 385 14.85 -26.91 11.74
C GLU A 385 15.01 -28.31 11.16
N ARG A 386 13.96 -29.13 11.26
CA ARG A 386 13.96 -30.49 10.77
C ARG A 386 12.74 -30.73 9.90
N VAL A 387 12.97 -31.25 8.70
CA VAL A 387 11.94 -31.60 7.72
C VAL A 387 12.06 -33.07 7.40
N LEU A 388 10.95 -33.79 7.51
CA LEU A 388 10.78 -35.16 7.04
C LEU A 388 10.09 -35.13 5.70
N ILE A 389 10.50 -36.00 4.78
CA ILE A 389 9.89 -36.20 3.47
C ILE A 389 9.49 -37.66 3.34
N ALA A 390 8.29 -37.93 2.84
CA ALA A 390 7.78 -39.27 2.60
C ALA A 390 7.13 -39.39 1.23
N ALA A 391 7.28 -40.56 0.62
CA ALA A 391 6.39 -41.00 -0.45
C ALA A 391 5.03 -41.37 0.16
N GLY A 392 3.96 -40.80 -0.37
CA GLY A 392 2.60 -41.01 0.14
C GLY A 392 1.62 -41.47 -0.95
N PRO A 393 0.32 -41.28 -0.71
CA PRO A 393 -0.73 -41.67 -1.65
C PRO A 393 -0.53 -41.07 -3.04
N GLU A 394 -1.03 -41.78 -4.07
CA GLU A 394 -1.05 -41.31 -5.46
C GLU A 394 0.32 -41.00 -6.06
N SER A 395 1.38 -41.65 -5.57
CA SER A 395 2.77 -41.41 -6.00
C SER A 395 3.25 -39.96 -5.79
N LYS A 396 2.62 -39.24 -4.84
CA LYS A 396 2.99 -37.88 -4.44
C LYS A 396 3.98 -37.90 -3.28
N TYR A 397 4.67 -36.78 -3.12
CA TYR A 397 5.60 -36.55 -2.03
C TYR A 397 5.00 -35.56 -1.05
N TYR A 398 5.19 -35.87 0.22
CA TYR A 398 4.72 -35.06 1.32
C TYR A 398 5.88 -34.75 2.24
N ALA A 399 5.76 -33.65 2.97
CA ALA A 399 6.71 -33.26 3.99
C ALA A 399 6.00 -32.87 5.28
N ALA A 400 6.74 -32.95 6.38
CA ALA A 400 6.33 -32.48 7.69
C ALA A 400 7.52 -31.78 8.36
N ARG A 401 7.27 -30.61 8.94
CA ARG A 401 8.25 -29.96 9.83
C ARG A 401 8.11 -30.56 11.22
N GLU A 402 9.23 -30.77 11.90
CA GLU A 402 9.22 -31.19 13.29
C GLU A 402 8.48 -30.16 14.16
N ASN A 403 7.66 -30.65 15.09
CA ASN A 403 6.80 -29.84 15.96
C ASN A 403 5.67 -29.05 15.27
N GLU A 404 5.36 -29.36 14.01
CA GLU A 404 4.21 -28.76 13.32
C GLU A 404 3.15 -29.83 12.96
N PRO A 405 1.85 -29.50 13.14
CA PRO A 405 0.77 -30.42 12.80
C PRO A 405 0.49 -30.49 11.29
N ALA A 406 0.98 -29.53 10.51
CA ALA A 406 0.71 -29.45 9.09
C ALA A 406 1.44 -30.55 8.30
N THR A 407 0.77 -31.03 7.26
CA THR A 407 1.36 -31.83 6.19
C THR A 407 1.41 -30.97 4.95
N TYR A 408 2.53 -31.02 4.24
CA TYR A 408 2.78 -30.25 3.03
C TYR A 408 2.91 -31.20 1.85
N GLU A 409 2.13 -31.02 0.79
CA GLU A 409 2.43 -31.67 -0.50
C GLU A 409 3.58 -30.93 -1.16
N ILE A 410 4.58 -31.63 -1.67
CA ILE A 410 5.72 -31.03 -2.39
C ILE A 410 5.82 -31.62 -3.80
N GLU A 411 6.44 -30.87 -4.71
CA GLU A 411 6.73 -31.38 -6.05
C GLU A 411 7.82 -32.46 -5.98
N LYS A 412 7.67 -33.54 -6.76
CA LYS A 412 8.71 -34.59 -6.83
C LYS A 412 10.05 -34.05 -7.32
N SER A 413 10.06 -33.00 -8.13
CA SER A 413 11.29 -32.33 -8.59
C SER A 413 12.00 -31.55 -7.48
N SER A 414 11.32 -31.29 -6.35
CA SER A 414 11.89 -30.63 -5.17
C SER A 414 12.45 -31.62 -4.14
N TYR A 415 12.21 -32.93 -4.33
CA TYR A 415 12.79 -34.01 -3.53
C TYR A 415 14.28 -34.19 -3.86
#